data_AF-A0A357VBB8-F1
#
_entry.id   AF-A0A357VBB8-F1
#
_cell.length_a   1.000
_cell.length_b   1.000
_cell.length_c   1.000
_cell.angle_alpha   90.00
_cell.angle_beta   90.00
_cell.angle_gamma   90.00
#
_symmetry.space_group_name_H-M   'P 1'
#
loop_
_entity.id
_entity.type
_entity.pdbx_description
1 polymer ?
#
loop_
_entity_poly.entity_id
_entity_poly.type
_entity_poly.pdbx_seq_one_letter_code
_entity_poly.pdbx_strand_id
1 'polypeptide(L)'
;LVCFGGGQPRAMFMYACHKAGIDFSKINLITPGGAADIDKAFRDGLGDYVQQQGPFPQQLEKDGIGHVVAQVGPQIGPNGFSSLCATPEWLATDTA
;
A
#
# COMPACT_ATOMS: atom_id res chain seq x y z
N LEU A 1 8.50 8.01 -5.34
CA LEU A 1 7.29 7.22 -5.00
C LEU A 1 7.02 7.32 -3.50
N VAL A 2 5.91 7.96 -3.10
CA VAL A 2 5.44 7.98 -1.71
C VAL A 2 4.70 6.68 -1.39
N CYS A 3 5.09 5.97 -0.35
CA CYS A 3 4.56 4.63 -0.06
C CYS A 3 4.90 4.16 1.35
N PHE A 4 4.33 3.03 1.78
CA PHE A 4 4.59 2.41 3.08
C PHE A 4 6.05 2.00 3.23
N GLY A 5 6.68 2.21 4.38
CA GLY A 5 8.07 1.78 4.63
C GLY A 5 8.28 0.25 4.55
N GLY A 6 7.24 -0.52 4.87
CA GLY A 6 7.31 -1.97 4.89
C GLY A 6 5.93 -2.62 5.01
N GLY A 7 5.90 -3.83 5.54
CA GLY A 7 4.67 -4.60 5.73
C GLY A 7 4.05 -5.09 4.43
N GLN A 8 2.82 -5.58 4.56
CA GLN A 8 2.07 -6.21 3.48
C GLN A 8 1.91 -5.31 2.23
N PRO A 9 1.59 -4.00 2.33
CA PRO A 9 1.43 -3.15 1.15
C PRO A 9 2.71 -2.99 0.34
N ARG A 10 3.86 -2.86 1.03
CA ARG A 10 5.17 -2.78 0.40
C ARG A 10 5.55 -4.09 -0.29
N ALA A 11 5.33 -5.21 0.39
CA ALA A 11 5.61 -6.54 -0.15
C ALA A 11 4.81 -6.83 -1.43
N MET A 12 3.52 -6.50 -1.43
CA MET A 12 2.68 -6.61 -2.63
C MET A 12 3.21 -5.78 -3.79
N PHE A 13 3.58 -4.52 -3.54
CA PHE A 13 4.06 -3.64 -4.60
C PHE A 13 5.41 -4.12 -5.17
N MET A 14 6.35 -4.55 -4.32
CA MET A 14 7.61 -5.14 -4.78
C MET A 14 7.37 -6.39 -5.64
N TYR A 15 6.42 -7.24 -5.26
CA TYR A 15 6.07 -8.43 -6.03
C TYR A 15 5.38 -8.08 -7.37
N ALA A 16 4.54 -7.02 -7.38
CA ALA A 16 3.97 -6.50 -8.63
C ALA A 16 5.06 -5.99 -9.58
N CYS A 17 6.03 -5.22 -9.07
CA CYS A 17 7.19 -4.78 -9.83
C CYS A 17 7.97 -5.97 -10.40
N HIS A 18 8.26 -6.99 -9.57
CA HIS A 18 8.93 -8.20 -10.01
C HIS A 18 8.19 -8.89 -11.17
N LYS A 19 6.88 -9.13 -11.04
CA LYS A 19 6.07 -9.74 -12.10
C LYS A 19 5.99 -8.88 -13.37
N ALA A 20 6.13 -7.56 -13.24
CA ALA A 20 6.12 -6.63 -14.36
C ALA A 20 7.52 -6.40 -14.98
N GLY A 21 8.57 -7.04 -14.47
CA GLY A 21 9.96 -6.81 -14.93
C GLY A 21 10.52 -5.43 -14.52
N ILE A 22 9.93 -4.78 -13.51
CA ILE A 22 10.37 -3.48 -12.99
C ILE A 22 11.44 -3.69 -11.92
N ASP A 23 12.60 -3.08 -12.13
CA ASP A 23 13.67 -3.05 -11.14
C ASP A 23 13.33 -2.07 -10.01
N PHE A 24 12.79 -2.62 -8.93
CA PHE A 24 12.36 -1.87 -7.76
C PHE A 24 13.51 -1.08 -7.09
N SER A 25 14.77 -1.53 -7.22
CA SER A 25 15.93 -0.86 -6.60
C SER A 25 16.21 0.53 -7.19
N LYS A 26 15.69 0.81 -8.38
CA LYS A 26 15.82 2.10 -9.06
C LYS A 26 14.75 3.12 -8.65
N ILE A 27 13.77 2.72 -7.85
CA ILE A 27 12.68 3.60 -7.42
C ILE A 27 13.12 4.36 -6.18
N ASN A 28 13.15 5.69 -6.27
CA ASN A 28 13.37 6.55 -5.09
C ASN A 28 12.13 6.54 -4.20
N LEU A 29 12.28 5.99 -3.00
CA LEU A 29 11.21 5.79 -2.03
C LEU A 29 11.13 6.94 -1.04
N ILE A 30 9.90 7.35 -0.74
CA ILE A 30 9.59 8.32 0.29
C ILE A 30 8.58 7.66 1.22
N THR A 31 8.96 7.48 2.49
CA THR A 31 8.21 6.63 3.44
C THR A 31 7.84 7.44 4.69
N PRO A 32 6.86 8.35 4.59
CA PRO A 32 6.59 9.34 5.64
C PRO A 32 5.92 8.76 6.89
N GLY A 33 5.36 7.54 6.81
CA GLY A 33 4.70 6.90 7.95
C GLY A 33 3.54 6.00 7.51
N GLY A 34 2.40 6.18 8.17
CA GLY A 34 1.17 5.44 7.91
C GLY A 34 0.41 5.95 6.68
N ALA A 35 -0.78 5.38 6.45
CA ALA A 35 -1.60 5.71 5.27
C ALA A 35 -1.96 7.21 5.20
N ALA A 36 -2.27 7.83 6.34
CA ALA A 36 -2.57 9.27 6.41
C ALA A 36 -1.35 10.14 6.11
N ASP A 37 -0.16 9.76 6.60
CA ASP A 37 1.09 10.50 6.35
C ASP A 37 1.48 10.42 4.87
N ILE A 38 1.28 9.24 4.25
CA ILE A 38 1.49 9.02 2.81
C ILE A 38 0.55 9.91 2.00
N ASP A 39 -0.74 9.96 2.36
CA ASP A 39 -1.73 10.81 1.68
C ASP A 39 -1.36 12.29 1.78
N LYS A 40 -1.09 12.75 3.01
CA LYS A 40 -0.70 14.14 3.26
C LYS A 40 0.56 14.51 2.47
N ALA A 41 1.59 13.67 2.52
CA ALA A 41 2.86 13.94 1.83
C ALA A 41 2.66 14.10 0.32
N PHE A 42 1.85 13.23 -0.31
CA PHE A 42 1.57 13.36 -1.73
C PHE A 42 0.78 14.65 -2.05
N ARG A 43 -0.23 14.98 -1.24
CA ARG A 43 -1.00 16.24 -1.37
C ARG A 43 -0.14 17.48 -1.17
N ASP A 44 0.89 17.41 -0.33
CA ASP A 44 1.87 18.47 -0.12
C ASP A 44 2.89 18.60 -1.29
N GLY A 45 2.75 17.79 -2.34
CA GLY A 45 3.59 17.83 -3.54
C GLY A 45 4.83 16.94 -3.50
N LEU A 46 4.89 15.99 -2.55
CA LEU A 46 6.03 15.11 -2.43
C LEU A 46 5.91 13.89 -3.37
N GLY A 47 6.90 13.73 -4.25
CA GLY A 47 7.03 12.58 -5.15
C GLY A 47 6.05 12.57 -6.33
N ASP A 48 6.45 11.96 -7.44
CA ASP A 48 5.65 11.95 -8.68
C ASP A 48 4.51 10.92 -8.68
N TYR A 49 4.62 9.92 -7.81
CA TYR A 49 3.66 8.84 -7.66
C TYR A 49 3.45 8.52 -6.18
N VAL A 50 2.26 8.03 -5.85
CA VAL A 50 1.92 7.49 -4.55
C VAL A 50 1.35 6.07 -4.68
N GLN A 51 1.77 5.15 -3.80
CA GLN A 51 1.16 3.82 -3.65
C GLN A 51 0.35 3.80 -2.35
N GLN A 52 -0.95 3.62 -2.50
CA GLN A 52 -1.92 3.64 -1.40
C GLN A 52 -2.91 2.48 -1.51
N GLN A 53 -3.63 2.24 -0.42
CA GLN A 53 -4.76 1.33 -0.36
C GLN A 53 -6.06 2.13 -0.43
N GLY A 54 -7.15 1.49 -0.88
CA GLY A 54 -8.47 2.11 -0.85
C GLY A 54 -8.85 2.54 0.57
N PRO A 55 -9.56 3.68 0.73
CA PRO A 55 -10.15 4.50 -0.32
C PRO A 55 -9.28 5.68 -0.80
N PHE A 56 -8.01 5.78 -0.37
CA PHE A 56 -7.21 6.99 -0.59
C PHE A 56 -6.99 7.36 -2.08
N PRO A 57 -6.64 6.43 -2.99
CA PRO A 57 -6.46 6.78 -4.41
C PRO A 57 -7.74 7.31 -5.05
N GLN A 58 -8.90 6.73 -4.71
CA GLN A 58 -10.20 7.17 -5.21
C GLN A 58 -10.57 8.57 -4.69
N GLN A 59 -10.18 8.88 -3.45
CA GLN A 59 -10.39 10.20 -2.87
C GLN A 59 -9.49 11.25 -3.53
N LEU A 60 -8.23 10.92 -3.84
CA LEU A 60 -7.33 11.81 -4.60
C LEU A 60 -7.87 12.12 -6.00
N GLU A 61 -8.45 11.13 -6.69
CA GLU A 61 -9.15 11.32 -7.96
C GLU A 61 -10.35 12.24 -7.81
N LYS A 62 -11.21 11.96 -6.82
CA LYS A 62 -12.40 12.77 -6.54
C LYS A 62 -12.06 14.22 -6.21
N ASP A 63 -10.95 14.47 -5.51
CA ASP A 63 -10.49 15.80 -5.12
C ASP A 63 -9.74 16.52 -6.26
N GLY A 64 -9.52 15.87 -7.41
CA GLY A 64 -8.79 16.44 -8.55
C GLY A 64 -7.28 16.60 -8.32
N ILE A 65 -6.72 15.90 -7.33
CA ILE A 65 -5.30 16.00 -6.96
C ILE A 65 -4.43 15.03 -7.77
N GLY A 66 -5.01 13.91 -8.21
CA GLY A 66 -4.30 12.90 -8.99
C GLY A 66 -5.24 11.99 -9.76
N HIS A 67 -4.68 10.95 -10.38
CA HIS A 67 -5.43 9.90 -11.07
C HIS A 67 -4.77 8.54 -10.88
N VAL A 68 -5.57 7.47 -10.87
CA VAL A 68 -5.09 6.09 -10.73
C VAL A 68 -4.50 5.65 -12.07
N VAL A 69 -3.17 5.44 -12.08
CA VAL A 69 -2.43 5.02 -13.29
C VAL A 69 -2.21 3.51 -13.38
N ALA A 70 -2.35 2.78 -12.26
CA ALA A 70 -2.08 1.35 -12.20
C ALA A 70 -2.77 0.69 -11.00
N GLN A 71 -3.02 -0.62 -11.10
CA GLN A 71 -3.59 -1.42 -10.03
C GLN A 71 -2.64 -2.58 -9.67
N VAL A 72 -2.23 -2.66 -8.41
CA VAL A 72 -1.32 -3.71 -7.90
C VAL A 72 -2.00 -5.09 -7.88
N GLY A 73 -3.29 -5.14 -7.52
CA GLY A 73 -4.05 -6.38 -7.35
C GLY A 73 -4.05 -7.28 -8.60
N PRO A 74 -4.48 -6.79 -9.78
CA PRO A 74 -4.47 -7.57 -11.01
C PRO A 74 -3.07 -8.12 -11.38
N GLN A 75 -2.00 -7.35 -11.11
CA GLN A 75 -0.64 -7.77 -11.43
C GLN A 75 -0.19 -8.97 -10.58
N ILE A 76 -0.51 -8.97 -9.28
CA ILE A 76 -0.06 -10.03 -8.36
C ILE A 76 -1.01 -11.23 -8.30
N GLY A 77 -2.31 -11.01 -8.47
CA GLY A 77 -3.36 -12.02 -8.32
C GLY A 77 -3.90 -12.13 -6.88
N PRO A 78 -4.76 -13.14 -6.61
CA PRO A 78 -5.31 -13.39 -5.28
C PRO A 78 -4.21 -13.55 -4.22
N ASN A 79 -4.38 -12.90 -3.08
CA ASN A 79 -3.47 -13.01 -1.94
C ASN A 79 -4.25 -12.82 -0.62
N GLY A 80 -3.72 -13.41 0.46
CA GLY A 80 -4.22 -13.17 1.81
C GLY A 80 -3.88 -11.75 2.26
N PHE A 81 -4.85 -10.85 2.17
CA PHE A 81 -4.64 -9.44 2.46
C PHE A 81 -4.65 -9.15 3.97
N SER A 82 -5.67 -9.67 4.64
CA SER A 82 -5.87 -9.53 6.08
C SER A 82 -6.09 -10.90 6.70
N SER A 83 -5.59 -11.08 7.91
CA SER A 83 -5.81 -12.27 8.72
C SER A 83 -6.34 -11.84 10.07
N LEU A 84 -7.31 -12.59 10.60
CA LEU A 84 -7.67 -12.49 12.00
C LEU A 84 -6.64 -13.28 12.79
N CYS A 85 -5.98 -12.63 13.74
CA CYS A 85 -5.00 -13.25 14.61
C CYS A 85 -5.43 -13.03 16.06
N ALA A 86 -5.31 -14.07 16.88
CA ALA A 86 -5.52 -14.00 18.31
C ALA A 86 -4.36 -14.67 19.03
N THR A 87 -4.16 -14.35 20.31
CA THR A 87 -3.14 -15.02 21.10
C THR A 87 -3.56 -16.45 21.42
N PRO A 88 -2.62 -17.40 21.55
CA PRO A 88 -2.95 -18.76 21.96
C PRO A 88 -3.73 -18.83 23.28
N GLU A 89 -3.43 -17.93 24.21
CA GLU A 89 -4.09 -17.88 25.52
C GLU A 89 -5.55 -17.45 25.41
N TRP A 90 -5.87 -16.49 24.53
CA TRP A 90 -7.25 -16.06 24.30
C TRP A 90 -8.05 -17.16 23.58
N LEU A 91 -7.44 -17.87 22.63
CA LEU A 91 -8.09 -18.99 21.95
C LEU A 91 -8.49 -20.15 22.88
N ALA A 92 -7.95 -20.19 24.11
CA ALA A 92 -8.27 -21.19 25.11
C ALA A 92 -9.41 -20.76 26.06
N THR A 93 -10.03 -19.58 25.89
CA THR A 93 -11.15 -19.11 26.72
C THR A 93 -12.50 -19.36 26.05
N ASP A 94 -13.59 -19.33 26.84
CA ASP A 94 -14.97 -19.44 26.34
C ASP A 94 -15.45 -18.20 25.56
N THR A 95 -14.56 -17.22 25.37
CA THR A 95 -14.83 -15.95 24.66
C THR A 95 -14.08 -15.83 23.34
N ALA A 96 -13.41 -16.91 22.91
CA ALA A 96 -12.79 -17.05 21.60
C ALA A 96 -13.80 -17.13 20.44
#